data_AF-A0A174LMZ1-F1
#
_entry.id   AF-A0A174LMZ1-F1
#
_cell.length_a   1.000
_cell.length_b   1.000
_cell.length_c   1.000
_cell.angle_alpha   90.00
_cell.angle_beta   90.00
_cell.angle_gamma   90.00
#
_symmetry.space_group_name_H-M   'P 1'
#
loop_
_entity.id
_entity.type
_entity.pdbx_description
1 polymer ?
#
loop_
_entity_poly.entity_id
_entity_poly.type
_entity_poly.pdbx_seq_one_letter_code
_entity_poly.pdbx_strand_id
1 'polypeptide(L)'
;MSLFSGILLYADCGSVMYQQRYQTDKRKQDCYICGSYKKRTHDCTAHFIHTDLLTAGVLSNLRKVTGYAAKHGARFMKLLIEQNEDGGRRRNAAKKKELEAAGKCIAELSAIEIYYSFVGKVDFPE
;
A
#
# COMPACT_ATOMS: atom_id res chain seq x y z
N MET A 1 -22.65 3.28 -2.90
CA MET A 1 -21.26 3.16 -2.39
C MET A 1 -20.69 4.56 -2.18
N SER A 2 -19.67 4.70 -1.34
CA SER A 2 -19.03 5.96 -0.96
C SER A 2 -17.88 6.33 -1.93
N LEU A 3 -17.65 7.62 -2.20
CA LEU A 3 -16.73 8.12 -3.25
C LEU A 3 -15.29 7.60 -3.13
N PHE A 4 -14.74 7.54 -1.92
CA PHE A 4 -13.36 7.10 -1.67
C PHE A 4 -13.27 5.68 -1.08
N SER A 5 -14.35 4.91 -1.14
CA SER A 5 -14.39 3.55 -0.60
C SER A 5 -13.41 2.65 -1.35
N GLY A 6 -12.53 1.95 -0.60
CA GLY A 6 -11.58 0.99 -1.16
C GLY A 6 -10.29 1.59 -1.71
N ILE A 7 -10.17 2.91 -1.77
CA ILE A 7 -8.95 3.62 -2.24
C ILE A 7 -8.31 4.49 -1.16
N LEU A 8 -9.07 4.89 -0.13
CA LEU A 8 -8.54 5.71 0.96
C LEU A 8 -7.87 4.83 2.02
N LEU A 9 -6.60 5.07 2.25
CA LEU A 9 -5.77 4.45 3.29
C LEU A 9 -5.24 5.54 4.22
N TYR A 10 -5.05 5.20 5.50
CA TYR A 10 -4.28 6.05 6.40
C TYR A 10 -2.79 5.73 6.26
N ALA A 11 -1.94 6.76 6.14
CA ALA A 11 -0.53 6.61 5.77
C ALA A 11 0.28 5.81 6.81
N ASP A 12 0.09 6.06 8.10
CA ASP A 12 0.96 5.48 9.12
C ASP A 12 0.61 4.03 9.43
N CYS A 13 -0.70 3.72 9.54
CA CYS A 13 -1.17 2.37 9.90
C CYS A 13 -1.57 1.52 8.69
N GLY A 14 -1.44 2.06 7.47
CA GLY A 14 -1.71 1.38 6.20
C GLY A 14 -3.14 0.86 6.01
N SER A 15 -4.05 1.20 6.92
CA SER A 15 -5.37 0.55 7.02
C SER A 15 -6.40 1.28 6.17
N VAL A 16 -7.30 0.51 5.55
CA VAL A 16 -8.43 1.06 4.77
C VAL A 16 -9.31 1.92 5.66
N MET A 17 -9.69 3.09 5.15
CA MET A 17 -10.62 3.99 5.82
C MET A 17 -12.05 3.76 5.32
N TYR A 18 -13.01 3.72 6.24
CA TYR A 18 -14.41 3.46 5.96
C TYR A 18 -15.25 4.72 6.17
N GLN A 19 -16.23 4.95 5.30
CA GLN A 19 -17.18 6.05 5.51
C GLN A 19 -18.07 5.75 6.73
N GLN A 20 -18.25 6.77 7.56
CA GLN A 20 -19.15 6.79 8.69
C GLN A 20 -19.95 8.08 8.66
N ARG A 21 -21.27 7.93 8.83
CA ARG A 21 -22.21 9.04 8.89
C ARG A 21 -22.66 9.25 10.32
N TYR A 22 -22.44 10.44 10.85
CA TYR A 22 -23.03 10.84 12.11
C TYR A 22 -24.30 11.63 11.82
N GLN A 23 -25.44 11.14 12.27
CA GLN A 23 -26.74 11.81 12.18
C GLN A 23 -27.38 11.82 13.57
N THR A 24 -26.86 12.67 14.44
CA THR A 24 -27.44 12.93 15.77
C THR A 24 -27.85 14.39 15.87
N ASP A 25 -28.69 14.74 16.86
CA ASP A 25 -29.14 16.12 17.07
C ASP A 25 -27.98 17.09 17.29
N LYS A 26 -26.88 16.59 17.89
CA LYS A 26 -25.68 17.37 18.18
C LYS A 26 -24.60 17.27 17.09
N ARG A 27 -24.68 16.29 16.18
CA ARG A 27 -23.63 16.03 15.17
C ARG A 27 -24.20 15.48 13.88
N LYS A 28 -24.12 16.28 12.82
CA LYS A 28 -24.49 15.90 11.44
C LYS A 28 -23.28 16.04 10.52
N GLN A 29 -22.45 15.00 10.48
CA GLN A 29 -21.16 15.03 9.77
C GLN A 29 -20.81 13.66 9.19
N ASP A 30 -20.38 13.66 7.93
CA ASP A 30 -19.84 12.47 7.27
C ASP A 30 -18.31 12.52 7.35
N CYS A 31 -17.70 11.39 7.72
CA CYS A 31 -16.25 11.25 7.79
C CYS A 31 -15.80 9.88 7.27
N TYR A 32 -14.53 9.76 6.96
CA TYR A 32 -13.85 8.48 6.84
C TYR A 32 -13.07 8.20 8.12
N ILE A 33 -13.22 7.01 8.68
CA ILE A 33 -12.55 6.56 9.90
C ILE A 33 -11.63 5.37 9.59
N CYS A 34 -10.47 5.33 10.22
CA CYS A 34 -9.53 4.21 10.07
C CYS A 34 -10.17 2.88 10.45
N GLY A 35 -10.03 1.88 9.57
CA GLY A 35 -10.53 0.53 9.79
C GLY A 35 -9.92 -0.16 11.00
N SER A 36 -8.62 0.01 11.22
CA SER A 36 -7.94 -0.62 12.37
C SER A 36 -8.38 -0.03 13.70
N TYR A 37 -8.55 1.29 13.78
CA TYR A 37 -9.14 1.94 14.95
C TYR A 37 -10.57 1.45 15.20
N LYS A 38 -11.40 1.41 14.15
CA LYS A 38 -12.81 1.00 14.27
C LYS A 38 -12.98 -0.46 14.69
N LYS A 39 -12.16 -1.36 14.16
CA LYS A 39 -12.21 -2.80 14.45
C LYS A 39 -11.35 -3.22 15.64
N ARG A 40 -10.52 -2.31 16.17
CA ARG A 40 -9.55 -2.57 17.25
C ARG A 40 -8.57 -3.69 16.91
N THR A 41 -8.09 -3.72 15.67
CA THR A 41 -7.18 -4.79 15.17
C THR A 41 -5.70 -4.49 15.38
N HIS A 42 -5.35 -3.24 15.70
CA HIS A 42 -3.99 -2.78 15.97
C HIS A 42 -4.06 -1.59 16.92
N ASP A 43 -2.99 -1.34 17.66
CA ASP A 43 -2.84 -0.10 18.45
C ASP A 43 -2.78 1.08 17.47
N CYS A 44 -3.91 1.78 17.37
CA CYS A 44 -4.14 2.85 16.42
C CYS A 44 -4.89 3.96 17.14
N THR A 45 -4.53 5.22 16.91
CA THR A 45 -5.30 6.34 17.45
C THR A 45 -6.54 6.60 16.60
N ALA A 46 -7.43 7.48 17.07
CA ALA A 46 -8.68 7.81 16.40
C ALA A 46 -8.46 8.63 15.11
N HIS A 47 -7.96 8.01 14.05
CA HIS A 47 -7.76 8.68 12.76
C HIS A 47 -9.09 8.83 12.01
N PHE A 48 -9.45 10.06 11.71
CA PHE A 48 -10.58 10.37 10.84
C PHE A 48 -10.32 11.61 9.98
N ILE A 49 -11.00 11.68 8.84
CA ILE A 49 -11.03 12.87 7.98
C ILE A 49 -12.48 13.13 7.57
N HIS A 50 -12.91 14.39 7.62
CA HIS A 50 -14.25 14.73 7.19
C HIS A 50 -14.39 14.60 5.67
N THR A 51 -15.55 14.13 5.22
CA THR A 51 -15.81 13.84 3.80
C THR A 51 -15.78 15.12 2.95
N ASP A 52 -16.23 16.25 3.49
CA ASP A 52 -16.19 17.56 2.83
C ASP A 52 -14.75 18.05 2.61
N LEU A 53 -13.92 18.01 3.66
CA LEU A 53 -12.50 18.41 3.59
C LEU A 53 -11.71 17.51 2.64
N LEU A 54 -11.94 16.20 2.70
CA LEU A 54 -11.31 15.26 1.79
C LEU A 54 -11.70 15.53 0.34
N THR A 55 -13.00 15.72 0.08
CA THR A 55 -13.50 16.00 -1.27
C THR A 55 -12.96 17.32 -1.80
N ALA A 56 -12.94 18.38 -0.99
CA ALA A 56 -12.39 19.67 -1.36
C ALA A 56 -10.89 19.58 -1.65
N GLY A 57 -10.13 18.88 -0.82
CA GLY A 57 -8.69 18.66 -1.01
C GLY A 57 -8.38 17.91 -2.30
N VAL A 58 -9.06 16.79 -2.55
CA VAL A 58 -8.89 16.00 -3.77
C VAL A 58 -9.27 16.81 -5.01
N LEU A 59 -10.42 17.49 -5.00
CA LEU A 59 -10.87 18.32 -6.12
C LEU A 59 -9.90 19.47 -6.41
N SER A 60 -9.40 20.14 -5.37
CA SER A 60 -8.40 21.20 -5.51
C SER A 60 -7.12 20.68 -6.16
N ASN A 61 -6.63 19.52 -5.72
CA ASN A 61 -5.46 18.90 -6.31
C ASN A 61 -5.68 18.51 -7.77
N LEU A 62 -6.82 17.89 -8.09
CA LEU A 62 -7.17 17.53 -9.47
C LEU A 62 -7.18 18.76 -10.37
N ARG A 63 -7.80 19.86 -9.95
CA ARG A 63 -7.82 21.14 -10.70
C ARG A 63 -6.42 21.71 -10.92
N LYS A 64 -5.53 21.61 -9.93
CA LYS A 64 -4.13 22.04 -10.06
C LYS A 64 -3.39 21.20 -11.09
N VAL A 65 -3.50 19.86 -11.00
CA VAL A 65 -2.82 18.93 -11.91
C VAL A 65 -3.33 19.09 -13.33
N THR A 66 -4.65 19.11 -13.54
CA THR A 66 -5.24 19.26 -14.88
C THR A 66 -4.97 20.66 -15.45
N GLY A 67 -5.04 21.71 -14.63
CA GLY A 67 -4.69 23.06 -15.03
C GLY A 67 -3.22 23.20 -15.44
N TYR A 68 -2.31 22.53 -14.73
CA TYR A 68 -0.90 22.48 -15.11
C TYR A 68 -0.70 21.72 -16.42
N ALA A 69 -1.32 20.55 -16.58
CA ALA A 69 -1.25 19.76 -17.81
C ALA A 69 -1.77 20.54 -19.03
N ALA A 70 -2.89 21.25 -18.88
CA ALA A 70 -3.48 22.06 -19.94
C ALA A 70 -2.55 23.21 -20.38
N LYS A 71 -1.84 23.85 -19.44
CA LYS A 71 -0.93 24.97 -19.74
C LYS A 71 0.46 24.53 -20.21
N HIS A 72 0.90 23.34 -19.80
CA HIS A 72 2.29 22.89 -19.95
C HIS A 72 2.37 21.44 -20.43
N GLY A 73 1.62 21.08 -21.47
CA GLY A 73 1.48 19.70 -21.95
C GLY A 73 2.80 18.97 -22.18
N ALA A 74 3.75 19.55 -22.91
CA ALA A 74 5.04 18.90 -23.20
C ALA A 74 5.87 18.64 -21.92
N ARG A 75 5.92 19.60 -21.00
CA ARG A 75 6.63 19.44 -19.71
C ARG A 75 5.92 18.45 -18.79
N PHE A 76 4.59 18.44 -18.81
CA PHE A 76 3.79 17.48 -18.06
C PHE A 76 4.02 16.05 -18.55
N MET A 77 4.06 15.83 -19.87
CA MET A 77 4.39 14.53 -20.45
C MET A 77 5.78 14.06 -20.05
N LYS A 78 6.79 14.93 -20.10
CA LYS A 78 8.14 14.60 -19.65
C LYS A 78 8.15 14.17 -18.17
N LEU A 79 7.49 14.93 -17.29
CA LEU A 79 7.38 14.60 -15.87
C LEU A 79 6.69 13.23 -15.63
N LEU A 80 5.65 12.92 -16.40
CA LEU A 80 4.95 11.62 -16.31
C LEU A 80 5.85 10.45 -16.72
N ILE A 81 6.66 10.62 -17.77
CA ILE A 81 7.63 9.60 -18.20
C ILE A 81 8.66 9.36 -17.10
N GLU A 82 9.26 10.44 -16.57
CA GLU A 82 10.25 10.36 -15.49
C GLU A 82 9.68 9.66 -14.23
N GLN A 83 8.46 10.02 -13.82
CA GLN A 83 7.78 9.37 -12.69
C GLN A 83 7.49 7.88 -12.93
N ASN A 84 7.09 7.51 -14.15
CA ASN A 84 6.83 6.12 -14.50
C ASN A 84 8.11 5.28 -14.49
N GLU A 85 9.23 5.82 -14.98
CA GLU A 85 10.53 5.18 -14.92
C GLU A 85 11.00 5.00 -13.48
N ASP A 86 10.92 6.05 -12.65
CA ASP A 86 11.26 5.97 -11.21
C ASP A 86 10.42 4.94 -10.47
N GLY A 87 9.11 4.95 -10.70
CA GLY A 87 8.19 3.96 -10.12
C GLY A 87 8.50 2.54 -10.60
N GLY A 88 8.84 2.37 -11.88
CA GLY A 88 9.27 1.10 -12.46
C GLY A 88 10.55 0.58 -11.83
N ARG A 89 11.58 1.44 -11.70
CA ARG A 89 12.85 1.11 -11.04
C ARG A 89 12.63 0.63 -9.60
N ARG A 90 11.82 1.34 -8.81
CA ARG A 90 11.51 0.97 -7.42
C ARG A 90 10.79 -0.37 -7.32
N ARG A 91 9.78 -0.62 -8.15
CA ARG A 91 9.06 -1.91 -8.18
C ARG A 91 9.97 -3.06 -8.57
N ASN A 92 10.82 -2.86 -9.57
CA ASN A 92 11.75 -3.89 -10.03
C ASN A 92 12.80 -4.20 -8.97
N ALA A 93 13.30 -3.19 -8.26
CA ALA A 93 14.24 -3.39 -7.15
C ALA A 93 13.61 -4.19 -6.00
N ALA A 94 12.36 -3.89 -5.62
CA ALA A 94 11.63 -4.65 -4.60
C ALA A 94 11.44 -6.12 -5.02
N LYS A 95 10.96 -6.36 -6.25
CA LYS A 95 10.78 -7.72 -6.80
C LYS A 95 12.10 -8.49 -6.90
N LYS A 96 13.20 -7.83 -7.29
CA LYS A 96 14.52 -8.46 -7.34
C LYS A 96 14.96 -8.92 -5.95
N LYS A 97 14.74 -8.09 -4.92
CA LYS A 97 15.04 -8.44 -3.53
C LYS A 97 14.18 -9.62 -3.03
N GLU A 98 12.90 -9.64 -3.39
CA GLU A 98 12.00 -10.78 -3.10
C GLU A 98 12.48 -12.06 -3.79
N LEU A 99 12.90 -11.96 -5.06
CA LEU A 99 13.42 -13.10 -5.83
C LEU A 99 14.73 -13.63 -5.24
N GLU A 100 15.64 -12.76 -4.84
CA GLU A 100 16.90 -13.13 -4.18
C GLU A 100 16.64 -13.82 -2.83
N ALA A 101 15.70 -13.30 -2.04
CA ALA A 101 15.32 -13.91 -0.76
C ALA A 101 14.67 -15.29 -0.96
N ALA A 102 13.77 -15.43 -1.93
CA ALA A 102 13.16 -16.71 -2.29
C ALA A 102 14.21 -17.71 -2.79
N GLY A 103 15.13 -17.28 -3.65
CA GLY A 103 16.24 -18.10 -4.14
C GLY A 103 17.15 -18.59 -3.02
N LYS A 104 17.44 -17.74 -2.03
CA LYS A 104 18.20 -18.13 -0.84
C LYS A 104 17.46 -19.18 -0.01
N CYS A 105 16.15 -18.99 0.19
CA CYS A 105 15.30 -19.96 0.89
C CYS A 105 15.31 -21.34 0.18
N ILE A 106 15.17 -21.35 -1.15
CA ILE A 106 15.23 -22.59 -1.94
C ILE A 106 16.61 -23.25 -1.81
N ALA A 107 17.71 -22.49 -1.86
CA ALA A 107 19.06 -23.03 -1.72
C ALA A 107 19.28 -23.66 -0.34
N GLU A 108 18.83 -23.01 0.73
CA GLU A 108 18.89 -23.54 2.09
C GLU A 108 18.09 -24.85 2.23
N LEU A 109 16.86 -24.90 1.69
CA LEU A 109 16.04 -26.11 1.67
C LEU A 109 16.70 -27.25 0.87
N SER A 110 17.27 -26.94 -0.30
CA SER A 110 17.97 -27.94 -1.12
C SER A 110 19.20 -28.51 -0.43
N ALA A 111 19.94 -27.70 0.35
CA ALA A 111 21.08 -28.17 1.12
C ALA A 111 20.65 -29.15 2.22
N ILE A 112 19.50 -28.88 2.86
CA ILE A 112 18.91 -29.77 3.86
C ILE A 112 18.50 -31.11 3.22
N GLU A 113 17.82 -31.08 2.07
CA GLU A 113 17.44 -32.29 1.33
C GLU A 113 18.65 -33.15 0.95
N ILE A 114 19.74 -32.51 0.48
CA ILE A 114 20.99 -33.21 0.14
C ILE A 114 21.62 -33.85 1.39
N TYR A 115 21.67 -33.12 2.50
CA TYR A 115 22.21 -33.64 3.76
C TYR A 115 21.47 -34.90 4.21
N TYR A 116 20.13 -34.88 4.24
CA TYR A 116 19.35 -36.06 4.62
C TYR A 116 19.46 -37.21 3.60
N SER A 117 19.57 -36.92 2.30
CA SER A 117 19.84 -37.95 1.28
C SER A 117 21.22 -38.59 1.45
N PHE A 118 22.20 -37.84 1.93
CA PHE A 118 23.54 -38.35 2.22
C PHE A 118 23.53 -39.19 3.51
N VAL A 119 22.96 -38.70 4.60
CA VAL A 119 22.85 -39.44 5.87
C VAL A 119 22.04 -40.73 5.71
N GLY A 120 20.96 -40.72 4.93
CA GLY A 120 20.17 -41.92 4.63
C GLY A 120 20.88 -42.96 3.74
N LYS A 121 22.07 -42.64 3.21
CA LYS A 121 22.92 -43.56 2.44
C LYS A 121 24.19 -44.00 3.18
N VAL A 122 24.44 -43.45 4.38
CA VAL A 122 25.56 -43.87 5.22
C VAL A 122 25.05 -44.99 6.12
N ASP A 123 25.30 -46.24 5.71
CA ASP A 123 25.15 -47.39 6.60
C ASP A 123 26.15 -47.24 7.77
N PHE A 124 25.63 -47.13 8.99
CA PHE A 124 26.45 -47.16 10.20
C PHE A 124 26.83 -48.62 10.48
N PRO A 125 28.14 -48.96 10.60
CA PRO A 125 28.52 -50.28 11.08
C PRO A 125 28.20 -50.41 12.57
N GLU A 126 27.69 -51.59 12.97
CA GLU A 126 27.49 -51.98 14.37
C GLU A 126 28.77 -51.90 15.21
#